data_AF-A0A9E5L063-F1
#
_entry.id   AF-A0A9E5L063-F1
#
_cell.length_a   1.000
_cell.length_b   1.000
_cell.length_c   1.000
_cell.angle_alpha   90.00
_cell.angle_beta   90.00
_cell.angle_gamma   90.00
#
_symmetry.space_group_name_H-M   'P 1'
#
loop_
_entity.id
_entity.type
_entity.pdbx_description
1 polymer ?
#
loop_
_entity_poly.entity_id
_entity_poly.type
_entity_poly.pdbx_seq_one_letter_code
_entity_poly.pdbx_strand_id
1 'polypeptide(L)' 'MALGRNLRIAFMSWKGFNYEDAIVISQRLVKDDELTSVQIEEYEIEVADTKLGPEETTNDIP' A
#
# COMPACT_ATOMS: atom_id res chain seq x y z
N MET A 1 10.56 -1.37 20.64
CA MET A 1 9.63 -1.01 19.54
C MET A 1 10.43 -0.23 18.51
N ALA A 2 10.28 -0.53 17.21
CA ALA A 2 10.91 0.21 16.12
C ALA A 2 9.88 0.41 15.01
N LEU A 3 9.46 1.66 14.79
CA LEU A 3 8.44 2.04 13.79
C LEU A 3 9.02 2.19 12.38
N GLY A 4 10.34 2.11 12.21
CA GLY A 4 11.01 2.33 10.94
C GLY A 4 12.45 1.82 10.93
N ARG A 5 13.25 2.31 9.97
CA ARG A 5 14.65 1.91 9.77
C ARG A 5 15.61 3.08 9.97
N ASN A 6 16.84 2.75 10.38
CA ASN A 6 17.94 3.72 10.39
C ASN A 6 18.53 3.84 8.98
N LEU A 7 18.48 5.04 8.40
CA LEU A 7 18.99 5.31 7.05
C LEU A 7 20.19 6.26 7.08
N ARG A 8 21.08 6.13 6.09
CA ARG A 8 22.15 7.12 5.86
C ARG A 8 21.57 8.30 5.09
N ILE A 9 21.72 9.50 5.63
CA ILE A 9 21.17 10.75 5.08
C ILE A 9 22.30 11.67 4.63
N ALA A 10 22.08 12.38 3.51
CA ALA A 10 22.94 13.47 3.06
C ALA A 10 22.11 14.77 3.00
N PHE A 11 22.54 15.80 3.72
CA PHE A 11 21.93 17.13 3.69
C PHE A 11 22.55 17.96 2.57
N MET A 12 21.95 17.93 1.38
CA MET A 12 22.40 18.69 0.22
C MET A 12 21.26 18.96 -0.76
N SER A 13 21.35 20.04 -1.55
CA SER A 13 20.46 20.23 -2.69
C SER A 13 20.85 19.28 -3.84
N TRP A 14 19.88 18.65 -4.49
CA TRP A 14 20.11 17.69 -5.57
C TRP A 14 19.28 18.01 -6.81
N LYS A 15 19.85 18.79 -7.72
CA LYS A 15 19.28 19.11 -9.06
C LYS A 15 17.80 19.54 -9.04
N GLY A 16 17.34 20.15 -7.94
CA GLY A 16 15.94 20.55 -7.75
C GLY A 16 14.97 19.43 -7.38
N PHE A 17 15.40 18.16 -7.33
CA PHE A 17 14.52 17.04 -6.97
C PHE A 17 14.08 17.03 -5.50
N ASN A 18 14.82 17.72 -4.63
CA ASN A 18 14.45 17.96 -3.23
C ASN A 18 14.05 19.41 -2.97
N TYR A 19 13.36 20.04 -3.93
CA TYR A 19 12.79 21.37 -3.75
C TYR A 19 11.65 21.34 -2.72
N GLU A 20 11.55 22.39 -1.89
CA GLU A 20 10.63 22.48 -0.75
C GLU A 20 10.73 21.26 0.17
N ASP A 21 9.68 20.44 0.23
CA ASP A 21 9.56 19.30 1.16
C ASP A 21 9.78 17.94 0.46
N ALA A 22 10.26 17.93 -0.79
CA ALA A 22 10.48 16.71 -1.54
C ALA A 22 11.71 15.93 -1.03
N ILE A 23 11.60 14.61 -0.96
CA ILE A 23 12.67 13.69 -0.54
C ILE A 23 13.11 12.84 -1.72
N VAL A 24 14.43 12.80 -1.95
CA VAL A 24 15.04 11.89 -2.92
C VAL A 24 15.51 10.63 -2.20
N ILE A 25 15.08 9.47 -2.67
CA ILE A 25 15.45 8.17 -2.09
C ILE A 25 16.37 7.38 -3.03
N SER A 26 17.27 6.58 -2.44
CA SER A 26 18.11 5.66 -3.20
C SER A 26 17.29 4.45 -3.65
N GLN A 27 17.41 4.06 -4.92
CA GLN A 27 16.82 2.83 -5.45
C GLN A 27 17.26 1.58 -4.67
N ARG A 28 18.40 1.63 -3.98
CA ARG A 28 18.86 0.56 -3.08
C ARG A 28 17.82 0.21 -2.01
N LEU A 29 17.09 1.19 -1.48
CA LEU A 29 16.07 0.94 -0.45
C LEU A 29 14.94 0.04 -0.95
N VAL A 30 14.63 0.12 -2.25
CA VAL A 30 13.65 -0.75 -2.91
C VAL A 30 14.23 -2.14 -3.13
N LYS A 31 15.49 -2.24 -3.59
CA LYS A 31 16.16 -3.52 -3.85
C LYS A 31 16.35 -4.38 -2.60
N ASP A 32 16.54 -3.72 -1.46
CA ASP A 32 16.84 -4.36 -0.18
C ASP A 32 15.58 -4.50 0.71
N ASP A 33 14.38 -4.15 0.20
CA ASP A 33 13.09 -4.22 0.94
C ASP A 33 13.09 -3.49 2.30
N GLU A 34 13.87 -2.40 2.42
CA GLU A 34 14.10 -1.71 3.70
C GLU A 34 12.83 -1.02 4.23
N LEU A 35 12.01 -0.48 3.34
CA LEU A 35 10.78 0.28 3.64
C LEU A 35 9.52 -0.42 3.13
N THR A 36 9.54 -1.75 3.05
CA THR A 36 8.40 -2.57 2.60
C THR A 36 7.43 -2.82 3.77
N SER A 37 6.12 -2.73 3.49
CA SER A 37 5.05 -2.99 4.46
C SER A 37 4.03 -3.99 3.92
N VAL A 38 3.32 -4.67 4.82
CA VAL A 38 2.22 -5.58 4.49
C VAL A 38 0.93 -4.98 5.03
N GLN A 39 -0.07 -4.89 4.17
CA GLN A 39 -1.41 -4.40 4.48
C GLN A 39 -2.41 -5.52 4.21
N ILE A 40 -3.41 -5.68 5.08
CA ILE A 40 -4.48 -6.66 4.94
C ILE A 40 -5.79 -5.88 4.84
N GLU A 41 -6.58 -6.21 3.82
CA GLU A 41 -7.91 -5.65 3.61
C GLU A 41 -8.93 -6.79 3.66
N GLU A 42 -10.07 -6.52 4.28
CA GLU A 42 -11.17 -7.47 4.45
C GLU A 42 -12.38 -6.98 3.66
N TYR A 43 -12.96 -7.88 2.87
CA TYR A 43 -14.11 -7.62 2.03
C TYR A 43 -15.20 -8.62 2.39
N GLU A 44 -16.33 -8.11 2.87
CA GLU A 44 -17.48 -8.91 3.26
C GLU A 44 -18.66 -8.62 2.33
N ILE A 45 -19.38 -9.67 1.95
CA ILE A 45 -20.64 -9.58 1.22
C ILE A 45 -21.61 -10.58 1.83
N GLU A 46 -22.86 -10.13 1.99
CA GLU A 46 -23.94 -10.96 2.50
C GLU A 46 -24.88 -11.34 1.35
N VAL A 47 -25.35 -12.58 1.36
CA VAL A 47 -26.38 -13.08 0.46
C VAL A 47 -27.73 -12.87 1.15
N ALA A 48 -28.59 -12.03 0.58
CA ALA A 48 -29.85 -11.68 1.22
C ALA A 48 -31.06 -12.40 0.59
N ASP A 49 -32.02 -12.76 1.44
CA ASP A 49 -33.36 -13.14 1.00
C ASP A 49 -34.15 -11.88 0.64
N THR A 50 -34.45 -11.71 -0.65
CA THR A 50 -35.25 -10.57 -1.11
C THR A 50 -36.71 -10.97 -1.35
N LYS A 51 -37.59 -9.98 -1.45
CA LYS A 51 -39.00 -10.22 -1.83
C LYS A 51 -39.15 -10.82 -3.24
N LEU A 52 -38.12 -10.70 -4.09
CA LEU A 52 -38.11 -11.20 -5.47
C LEU A 52 -37.45 -12.58 -5.58
N GLY A 53 -36.87 -13.10 -4.49
CA GLY A 53 -36.18 -14.38 -4.42
C GLY A 53 -34.90 -14.30 -3.57
N PRO A 54 -34.36 -15.46 -3.14
CA PRO A 54 -33.04 -15.53 -2.53
C PRO A 54 -31.96 -15.11 -3.52
N GLU A 55 -30.96 -14.37 -3.06
CA GLU A 55 -29.69 -14.28 -3.78
C GLU A 55 -28.93 -15.62 -3.63
N GLU A 56 -28.05 -15.93 -4.59
CA GLU A 56 -27.24 -17.16 -4.56
C GLU A 56 -25.77 -16.84 -4.79
N THR A 57 -24.88 -17.41 -3.97
CA THR A 57 -23.44 -17.38 -4.25
C THR A 57 -23.14 -18.37 -5.37
N THR A 58 -22.95 -17.87 -6.58
CA THR A 58 -22.60 -18.67 -7.75
C THR A 58 -21.45 -18.06 -8.53
N ASN A 59 -20.74 -18.90 -9.27
CA ASN A 59 -19.71 -18.50 -10.24
C ASN A 59 -20.29 -18.22 -11.64
N ASP A 60 -21.61 -18.38 -11.82
CA ASP A 60 -22.33 -18.07 -13.06
C ASP A 60 -22.66 -16.57 -13.11
N ILE A 61 -21.86 -15.82 -13.88
CA ILE A 61 -21.96 -14.35 -14.01
C ILE A 61 -22.58 -14.02 -15.38
N PRO A 62 -23.74 -13.31 -15.44
CA PRO A 62 -24.43 -12.97 -16.70
C PRO A 62 -23.74 -11.90 -17.55
#